data_AF-A0A520XBQ1-F1
#
_entry.id   AF-A0A520XBQ1-F1
#
_cell.length_a   1.000
_cell.length_b   1.000
_cell.length_c   1.000
_cell.angle_alpha   90.00
_cell.angle_beta   90.00
_cell.angle_gamma   90.00
#
_symmetry.space_group_name_H-M   'P 1'
#
loop_
_entity.id
_entity.type
_entity.pdbx_description
1 polymer ?
#
loop_
_entity_poly.entity_id
_entity_poly.type
_entity_poly.pdbx_seq_one_letter_code
_entity_poly.pdbx_strand_id
1 'polypeptide(L)'
;MKFKYDIEYITKITKLSKEFILELLKYFDGLPLQAKLEAFYISKIIEEDDEFAFHQHYFDKDRSAEYEFALFILGIERIYSVEHRKEEAEAQGKKLSSYKINLISKITELRKQDD
;
A
#
# COMPACT_ATOMS: atom_id res chain seq x y z
N MET A 1 -13.08 -12.59 7.93
CA MET A 1 -13.85 -11.96 6.83
C MET A 1 -13.68 -12.85 5.58
N LYS A 2 -14.76 -13.43 5.03
CA LYS A 2 -14.65 -14.23 3.78
C LYS A 2 -14.62 -13.25 2.61
N PHE A 3 -13.45 -13.09 1.99
CA PHE A 3 -13.29 -12.31 0.77
C PHE A 3 -14.14 -12.95 -0.34
N LYS A 4 -15.18 -12.24 -0.80
CA LYS A 4 -15.95 -12.61 -2.00
C LYS A 4 -15.30 -12.13 -3.31
N TYR A 5 -14.22 -11.35 -3.19
CA TYR A 5 -13.49 -10.77 -4.30
C TYR A 5 -12.67 -11.81 -5.05
N ASP A 6 -12.54 -11.62 -6.37
CA ASP A 6 -11.68 -12.44 -7.22
C ASP A 6 -10.20 -12.17 -6.89
N ILE A 7 -9.62 -13.06 -6.10
CA ILE A 7 -8.23 -12.96 -5.66
C ILE A 7 -7.24 -13.10 -6.82
N GLU A 8 -7.61 -13.81 -7.89
CA GLU A 8 -6.72 -13.96 -9.06
C GLU A 8 -6.60 -12.62 -9.80
N TYR A 9 -7.69 -11.88 -9.89
CA TYR A 9 -7.68 -10.53 -10.45
C TYR A 9 -6.85 -9.56 -9.59
N ILE A 10 -7.00 -9.60 -8.27
CA ILE A 10 -6.22 -8.76 -7.34
C ILE A 10 -4.72 -9.09 -7.41
N THR A 11 -4.35 -10.37 -7.42
CA THR A 11 -2.94 -10.80 -7.53
C THR A 11 -2.34 -10.44 -8.89
N LYS A 12 -3.13 -10.46 -9.97
CA LYS A 12 -2.70 -10.01 -11.31
C LYS A 12 -2.36 -8.51 -11.33
N ILE A 13 -3.18 -7.67 -10.69
CA ILE A 13 -2.96 -6.22 -10.62
C ILE A 13 -1.76 -5.89 -9.73
N THR A 14 -1.77 -6.44 -8.52
CA THR A 14 -0.77 -6.12 -7.49
C THR A 14 0.58 -6.79 -7.75
N LYS A 15 0.60 -7.90 -8.52
CA LYS A 15 1.76 -8.79 -8.70
C LYS A 15 2.28 -9.38 -7.38
N LEU A 16 1.44 -9.41 -6.34
CA LEU A 16 1.76 -9.96 -5.03
C LEU A 16 1.19 -11.37 -4.90
N SER A 17 1.85 -12.22 -4.10
CA SER A 17 1.28 -13.52 -3.73
C SER A 17 0.11 -13.34 -2.77
N LYS A 18 -0.81 -14.31 -2.76
CA LYS A 18 -1.95 -14.30 -1.85
C LYS A 18 -1.50 -14.28 -0.39
N GLU A 19 -0.44 -15.01 -0.07
CA GLU A 19 0.14 -15.08 1.27
C GLU A 19 0.62 -13.70 1.72
N PHE A 20 1.30 -12.97 0.83
CA PHE A 20 1.81 -11.63 1.13
C PHE A 20 0.68 -10.61 1.24
N ILE A 21 -0.38 -10.71 0.43
CA ILE A 21 -1.58 -9.88 0.59
C ILE A 21 -2.23 -10.08 1.97
N LEU A 22 -2.32 -11.34 2.43
CA LEU A 22 -2.84 -11.64 3.77
C LEU A 22 -1.94 -11.09 4.88
N GLU A 23 -0.63 -11.07 4.68
CA GLU A 23 0.33 -10.44 5.60
C GLU A 23 0.11 -8.93 5.68
N LEU A 24 0.00 -8.25 4.53
CA LEU A 24 -0.28 -6.82 4.46
C LEU A 24 -1.59 -6.45 5.16
N LEU A 25 -2.65 -7.26 4.98
CA LEU A 25 -3.92 -7.04 5.66
C LEU A 25 -3.82 -7.20 7.18
N LYS A 26 -3.04 -8.17 7.66
CA LYS A 26 -2.76 -8.33 9.11
C LYS A 26 -1.97 -7.15 9.65
N TYR A 27 -0.96 -6.70 8.91
CA TYR A 27 -0.20 -5.51 9.24
C TYR A 27 -1.11 -4.27 9.33
N PHE A 28 -1.95 -4.06 8.33
CA PHE A 28 -2.91 -2.96 8.30
C PHE A 28 -3.88 -3.01 9.49
N ASP A 29 -4.39 -4.18 9.87
CA ASP A 29 -5.29 -4.32 11.02
C ASP A 29 -4.65 -3.82 12.32
N GLY A 30 -3.34 -4.05 12.49
CA GLY A 30 -2.53 -3.57 13.61
C GLY A 30 -2.16 -2.09 13.57
N LEU A 31 -2.45 -1.36 12.49
CA LEU A 31 -2.10 0.06 12.38
C LEU A 31 -3.02 0.98 13.21
N PRO A 32 -2.47 2.10 13.75
CA PRO A 32 -3.29 3.17 14.33
C PRO A 32 -4.15 3.85 13.25
N LEU A 33 -5.25 4.49 13.67
CA LEU A 33 -6.27 5.05 12.77
C LEU A 33 -5.67 6.01 11.73
N GLN A 34 -4.72 6.83 12.12
CA GLN A 34 -4.07 7.83 11.29
C GLN A 34 -3.23 7.19 10.17
N ALA A 35 -2.51 6.11 10.48
CA ALA A 35 -1.77 5.34 9.47
C ALA A 35 -2.72 4.57 8.54
N LYS A 36 -3.89 4.13 9.05
CA LYS A 36 -4.95 3.54 8.22
C LYS A 36 -5.49 4.57 7.22
N LEU A 37 -5.76 5.79 7.67
CA LEU A 37 -6.21 6.89 6.81
C LEU A 37 -5.16 7.23 5.73
N GLU A 38 -3.87 7.24 6.09
CA GLU A 38 -2.79 7.48 5.13
C GLU A 38 -2.73 6.40 4.04
N ALA A 39 -2.99 5.13 4.37
CA ALA A 39 -3.07 4.06 3.37
C ALA A 39 -4.15 4.33 2.31
N PHE A 40 -5.29 4.91 2.72
CA PHE A 40 -6.35 5.34 1.82
C PHE A 40 -5.98 6.58 0.99
N TYR A 41 -5.21 7.52 1.55
CA TYR A 41 -4.70 8.65 0.78
C TYR A 41 -3.67 8.22 -0.27
N ILE A 42 -2.75 7.32 0.10
CA ILE A 42 -1.77 6.78 -0.83
C ILE A 42 -2.45 5.97 -1.93
N SER A 43 -3.49 5.20 -1.63
CA SER A 43 -4.22 4.47 -2.68
C SER A 43 -4.87 5.41 -3.70
N LYS A 44 -5.37 6.58 -3.27
CA LYS A 44 -5.88 7.62 -4.17
C LYS A 44 -4.78 8.30 -4.98
N ILE A 45 -3.60 8.50 -4.41
CA ILE A 45 -2.46 9.04 -5.16
C ILE A 45 -1.97 8.02 -6.21
N ILE A 46 -2.00 6.71 -5.90
CA ILE A 46 -1.66 5.67 -6.88
C ILE A 46 -2.70 5.63 -8.02
N GLU A 47 -3.96 5.89 -7.69
CA GLU A 47 -4.99 6.21 -8.67
C GLU A 47 -4.49 7.40 -9.51
N GLU A 48 -4.32 8.60 -8.94
CA GLU A 48 -4.11 9.87 -9.65
C GLU A 48 -2.74 10.05 -10.37
N ASP A 49 -1.62 9.53 -9.84
CA ASP A 49 -0.27 9.74 -10.39
C ASP A 49 0.12 8.69 -11.47
N ASP A 50 -0.44 7.47 -11.43
CA ASP A 50 -0.20 6.38 -12.40
C ASP A 50 -1.38 6.24 -13.41
N GLU A 51 -2.34 7.18 -13.34
CA GLU A 51 -3.76 6.94 -13.61
C GLU A 51 -4.10 6.55 -15.04
N PHE A 52 -3.51 7.14 -16.08
CA PHE A 52 -4.04 6.84 -17.42
C PHE A 52 -3.61 5.46 -17.92
N ALA A 53 -2.33 5.11 -17.78
CA ALA A 53 -1.80 3.86 -18.32
C ALA A 53 -2.15 2.65 -17.45
N PHE A 54 -2.15 2.81 -16.12
CA PHE A 54 -2.47 1.72 -15.20
C PHE A 54 -3.97 1.42 -15.19
N HIS A 55 -4.83 2.45 -15.16
CA HIS A 55 -6.28 2.28 -15.29
C HIS A 55 -6.63 1.66 -16.64
N GLN A 56 -6.09 2.13 -17.77
CA GLN A 56 -6.40 1.53 -19.08
C GLN A 56 -5.97 0.06 -19.22
N HIS A 57 -4.91 -0.38 -18.53
CA HIS A 57 -4.43 -1.75 -18.65
C HIS A 57 -5.14 -2.75 -17.75
N TYR A 58 -5.66 -2.30 -16.61
CA TYR A 58 -6.15 -3.21 -15.58
C TYR A 58 -7.60 -2.99 -15.17
N PHE A 59 -8.17 -1.80 -15.39
CA PHE A 59 -9.54 -1.51 -14.97
C PHE A 59 -10.55 -2.35 -15.77
N ASP A 60 -11.36 -3.09 -15.05
CA ASP A 60 -12.52 -3.80 -15.56
C ASP A 60 -13.75 -3.28 -14.82
N LYS A 61 -14.72 -2.74 -15.57
CA LYS A 61 -15.93 -2.14 -15.03
C LYS A 61 -16.76 -3.16 -14.23
N ASP A 62 -16.74 -4.42 -14.62
CA ASP A 62 -17.47 -5.49 -13.92
C ASP A 62 -16.75 -5.92 -12.62
N ARG A 63 -15.54 -5.42 -12.39
CA ARG A 63 -14.66 -5.75 -11.25
C ARG A 63 -14.07 -4.51 -10.58
N SER A 64 -14.81 -3.39 -10.62
CA SER A 64 -14.32 -2.11 -10.13
C SER A 64 -13.99 -2.14 -8.64
N ALA A 65 -14.77 -2.88 -7.84
CA ALA A 65 -14.52 -3.04 -6.41
C ALA A 65 -13.21 -3.82 -6.12
N GLU A 66 -12.92 -4.85 -6.91
CA GLU A 66 -11.67 -5.60 -6.82
C GLU A 66 -10.46 -4.75 -7.27
N TYR A 67 -10.66 -3.90 -8.27
CA TYR A 67 -9.65 -2.94 -8.72
C TYR A 67 -9.33 -1.92 -7.61
N GLU A 68 -10.34 -1.28 -7.01
CA GLU A 68 -10.17 -0.37 -5.87
C GLU A 68 -9.50 -1.06 -4.69
N PHE A 69 -9.89 -2.31 -4.41
CA PHE A 69 -9.27 -3.10 -3.36
C PHE A 69 -7.79 -3.42 -3.68
N ALA A 70 -7.45 -3.70 -4.93
CA ALA A 70 -6.06 -3.90 -5.34
C ALA A 70 -5.22 -2.62 -5.14
N LEU A 71 -5.76 -1.45 -5.47
CA LEU A 71 -5.11 -0.16 -5.21
C LEU A 71 -4.89 0.07 -3.70
N PHE A 72 -5.88 -0.27 -2.89
CA PHE A 72 -5.76 -0.22 -1.43
C PHE A 72 -4.64 -1.15 -0.91
N ILE A 73 -4.56 -2.39 -1.41
CA ILE A 73 -3.46 -3.32 -1.07
C ILE A 73 -2.10 -2.73 -1.46
N LEU A 74 -1.98 -2.08 -2.62
CA LEU A 74 -0.75 -1.40 -3.03
C LEU A 74 -0.41 -0.21 -2.12
N GLY A 75 -1.41 0.53 -1.65
CA GLY A 75 -1.23 1.58 -0.64
C GLY A 75 -0.64 1.03 0.66
N ILE A 76 -1.17 -0.09 1.15
CA ILE A 76 -0.63 -0.78 2.33
C ILE A 76 0.78 -1.29 2.07
N GLU A 77 1.02 -1.95 0.93
CA GLU A 77 2.35 -2.44 0.54
C GLU A 77 3.37 -1.30 0.56
N ARG A 78 3.00 -0.12 0.07
CA ARG A 78 3.87 1.04 0.03
C ARG A 78 4.31 1.46 1.42
N ILE A 79 3.38 1.55 2.38
CA ILE A 79 3.69 1.88 3.78
C ILE A 79 4.54 0.77 4.41
N TYR A 80 4.12 -0.49 4.25
CA TYR A 80 4.82 -1.65 4.78
C TYR A 80 6.28 -1.73 4.28
N SER A 81 6.48 -1.62 2.96
CA SER A 81 7.80 -1.58 2.31
C SER A 81 8.63 -0.43 2.80
N VAL A 82 8.02 0.73 3.06
CA VAL A 82 8.71 1.92 3.49
C VAL A 82 9.21 1.78 4.94
N GLU A 83 8.42 1.18 5.83
CA GLU A 83 8.82 0.90 7.20
C GLU A 83 9.86 -0.22 7.30
N HIS A 84 9.60 -1.35 6.65
CA HIS A 84 10.49 -2.52 6.76
C HIS A 84 11.75 -2.36 5.91
N ARG A 85 11.73 -1.66 4.76
CA ARG A 85 12.97 -1.36 4.03
C ARG A 85 13.79 -0.26 4.69
N LYS A 86 13.20 0.58 5.56
CA LYS A 86 13.99 1.48 6.41
C LYS A 86 14.78 0.67 7.41
N GLU A 87 14.14 -0.27 8.09
CA GLU A 87 14.81 -1.18 9.02
C GLU A 87 15.88 -2.04 8.31
N GLU A 88 15.58 -2.59 7.13
CA GLU A 88 16.56 -3.34 6.32
C GLU A 88 17.69 -2.45 5.79
N ALA A 89 17.41 -1.22 5.36
CA ALA A 89 18.41 -0.29 4.86
C ALA A 89 19.31 0.22 5.99
N GLU A 90 18.77 0.46 7.19
CA GLU A 90 19.50 0.76 8.41
C GLU A 90 20.36 -0.43 8.85
N ALA A 91 19.83 -1.65 8.79
CA ALA A 91 20.57 -2.88 9.08
C ALA A 91 21.67 -3.20 8.04
N GLN A 92 21.50 -2.78 6.78
CA GLN A 92 22.45 -3.00 5.68
C GLN A 92 23.31 -1.77 5.34
N GLY A 93 23.19 -0.66 6.08
CA GLY A 93 23.93 0.59 5.83
C GLY A 93 23.64 1.26 4.47
N LYS A 94 22.49 0.97 3.86
CA LYS A 94 22.10 1.53 2.54
C LYS A 94 21.30 2.82 2.72
N LYS A 95 21.61 3.83 1.89
CA LYS A 95 20.91 5.12 1.91
C LYS A 95 19.62 5.03 1.09
N LEU A 96 18.47 5.30 1.70
CA LEU A 96 17.19 5.39 0.99
C LEU A 96 17.13 6.62 0.07
N SER A 97 16.29 6.57 -0.96
CA SER A 97 16.06 7.75 -1.83
C SER A 97 15.30 8.85 -1.08
N SER A 98 15.57 10.12 -1.43
CA SER A 98 14.97 11.28 -0.76
C SER A 98 13.45 11.29 -0.75
N TYR A 99 12.82 10.80 -1.83
CA TYR A 99 11.35 10.64 -1.89
C TYR A 99 10.84 9.65 -0.83
N LYS A 100 11.51 8.49 -0.67
CA LYS A 100 11.13 7.50 0.35
C LYS A 100 11.37 8.02 1.76
N ILE A 101 12.48 8.72 1.99
CA ILE A 101 12.78 9.35 3.28
C ILE A 101 11.71 10.40 3.62
N ASN A 102 11.29 11.23 2.68
CA ASN A 102 10.24 12.22 2.92
C ASN A 102 8.89 11.56 3.24
N LEU A 103 8.54 10.48 2.53
CA LEU A 103 7.33 9.70 2.83
C LEU A 103 7.40 9.07 4.24
N ILE A 104 8.54 8.48 4.62
CA ILE A 104 8.80 7.94 5.98
C ILE A 104 8.66 9.04 7.02
N SER A 105 9.34 10.17 6.82
CA SER A 105 9.33 11.28 7.77
C SER A 105 7.93 11.81 7.95
N LYS A 106 7.16 11.96 6.86
CA LYS A 106 5.76 12.39 6.94
C LYS A 106 4.89 11.39 7.70
N ILE A 107 5.02 10.08 7.42
CA ILE A 107 4.32 9.02 8.16
C ILE A 107 4.73 9.00 9.64
N THR A 108 6.02 9.17 9.93
CA THR A 108 6.58 9.16 11.29
C THR A 108 6.18 10.40 12.09
N GLU A 109 6.12 11.56 11.45
CA GLU A 109 5.65 12.81 12.05
C GLU A 109 4.16 12.73 12.37
N LEU A 110 3.36 12.17 11.46
CA LEU A 110 1.94 11.91 11.71
C LEU A 110 1.72 10.95 12.88
N ARG A 111 2.58 9.92 13.04
CA ARG A 111 2.56 9.00 14.21
C ARG A 111 2.87 9.69 15.54
N LYS A 112 3.57 10.82 15.55
CA LYS A 112 3.99 11.55 16.78
C LYS A 112 2.99 12.61 17.22
N GLN A 113 1.95 12.88 16.44
CA GLN A 113 0.93 13.87 16.77
C GLN A 113 -0.21 13.29 17.63
N ASP A 114 -0.18 11.98 17.91
CA ASP A 114 -1.20 11.27 18.72
C ASP A 114 -0.72 10.82 20.11
N ASP A 115 0.48 11.21 20.54
CA ASP A 115 0.96 11.11 21.94
C ASP A 115 0.85 12.47 22.64
#